data_AF-A0A168JHS8-F1
#
_entry.id   AF-A0A168JHS8-F1
#
_cell.length_a   1.000
_cell.length_b   1.000
_cell.length_c   1.000
_cell.angle_alpha   90.00
_cell.angle_beta   90.00
_cell.angle_gamma   90.00
#
_symmetry.space_group_name_H-M   'P 1'
#
loop_
_entity.id
_entity.type
_entity.pdbx_description
1 polymer ?
#
loop_
_entity_poly.entity_id
_entity_poly.type
_entity_poly.pdbx_seq_one_letter_code
_entity_poly.pdbx_strand_id
1 'polypeptide(L)'
;MTTVTNEEAVAEFYWTLKAIKEATGVTPKCWRPPQGDVDDRIRSIAWQMGMRTVLWDLDTNDWDMPAPGGGNLKPSTVDGYFKKWISNYQSGKDTKGHIVLEHELNHATVNMTEKWMPEIQKVFNVLPALACNDVAKPYWEENWVYPTNNIPANTSSSTSGVAHVNSSSATANIVL
;
A
#
# COMPACT_ATOMS: atom_id res chain seq x y z
N MET A 1 8.83 15.58 -7.39
CA MET A 1 8.09 16.66 -6.69
C MET A 1 8.98 17.75 -6.13
N THR A 2 10.20 17.48 -5.66
CA THR A 2 11.03 18.51 -5.02
C THR A 2 11.54 19.56 -6.01
N THR A 3 11.51 19.26 -7.31
CA THR A 3 11.91 20.16 -8.41
C THR A 3 10.84 21.16 -8.83
N VAL A 4 9.57 20.99 -8.44
CA VAL A 4 8.49 21.92 -8.80
C VAL A 4 8.32 23.01 -7.74
N THR A 5 7.80 24.16 -8.17
CA THR A 5 7.44 25.29 -7.29
C THR A 5 6.34 24.93 -6.29
N ASN A 6 6.07 25.80 -5.33
CA ASN A 6 5.00 25.56 -4.36
C ASN A 6 3.63 25.58 -5.04
N GLU A 7 3.43 26.52 -5.97
CA GLU A 7 2.19 26.70 -6.72
C GLU A 7 1.92 25.49 -7.62
N GLU A 8 2.95 24.97 -8.29
CA GLU A 8 2.84 23.73 -9.07
C GLU A 8 2.53 22.53 -8.19
N ALA A 9 3.20 22.38 -7.04
CA ALA A 9 2.90 21.29 -6.11
C ALA A 9 1.44 21.34 -5.62
N VAL A 10 0.94 22.53 -5.26
CA VAL A 10 -0.47 22.73 -4.87
C VAL A 10 -1.41 22.39 -6.03
N ALA A 11 -1.07 22.81 -7.25
CA ALA A 11 -1.87 22.52 -8.44
C ALA A 11 -1.94 21.00 -8.71
N GLU A 12 -0.81 20.29 -8.67
CA GLU A 12 -0.72 18.84 -8.85
C GLU A 12 -1.61 18.09 -7.84
N PHE A 13 -1.52 18.47 -6.55
CA PHE A 13 -2.39 17.89 -5.53
C PHE A 13 -3.87 18.20 -5.76
N TYR A 14 -4.21 19.48 -6.00
CA TYR A 14 -5.60 19.90 -6.14
C TYR A 14 -6.29 19.24 -7.34
N TRP A 15 -5.66 19.26 -8.51
CA TRP A 15 -6.26 18.69 -9.72
C TRP A 15 -6.37 17.17 -9.64
N THR A 16 -5.40 16.50 -9.01
CA THR A 16 -5.46 15.06 -8.77
C THR A 16 -6.62 14.70 -7.82
N LEU A 17 -6.75 15.40 -6.70
CA LEU A 17 -7.87 15.20 -5.76
C LEU A 17 -9.22 15.42 -6.42
N LYS A 18 -9.33 16.48 -7.25
CA LYS A 18 -10.55 16.79 -7.99
C LYS A 18 -10.92 15.68 -8.97
N ALA A 19 -9.95 15.18 -9.74
CA ALA A 19 -10.17 14.09 -10.69
C ALA A 19 -10.62 12.80 -9.98
N ILE A 20 -10.00 12.45 -8.86
CA ILE A 20 -10.40 11.29 -8.04
C ILE A 20 -11.83 11.48 -7.53
N LYS A 21 -12.16 12.65 -6.97
CA LYS A 21 -13.51 12.97 -6.48
C LYS A 21 -14.56 12.87 -7.57
N GLU A 22 -14.29 13.38 -8.75
CA GLU A 22 -15.21 13.33 -9.88
C GLU A 22 -15.46 11.90 -10.36
N ALA A 23 -14.41 11.07 -10.44
CA ALA A 23 -14.52 9.69 -10.89
C ALA A 23 -15.14 8.74 -9.85
N THR A 24 -14.92 8.98 -8.56
CA THR A 24 -15.20 8.00 -7.49
C THR A 24 -16.18 8.50 -6.43
N GLY A 25 -16.46 9.80 -6.39
CA GLY A 25 -17.32 10.42 -5.37
C GLY A 25 -16.66 10.64 -4.01
N VAL A 26 -15.36 10.39 -3.86
CA VAL A 26 -14.61 10.43 -2.58
C VAL A 26 -13.28 11.17 -2.73
N THR A 27 -12.80 11.76 -1.64
CA THR A 27 -11.59 12.60 -1.64
C THR A 27 -10.54 11.97 -0.72
N PRO A 28 -9.42 11.44 -1.25
CA PRO A 28 -8.43 10.74 -0.44
C PRO A 28 -7.64 11.70 0.45
N LYS A 29 -7.24 11.20 1.62
CA LYS A 29 -6.38 11.88 2.60
C LYS A 29 -4.94 11.39 2.57
N CYS A 30 -4.59 10.47 1.67
CA CYS A 30 -3.24 9.94 1.55
C CYS A 30 -2.74 10.15 0.12
N TRP A 31 -1.43 10.29 -0.01
CA TRP A 31 -0.76 10.33 -1.30
C TRP A 31 0.62 9.69 -1.20
N ARG A 32 1.14 9.27 -2.34
CA ARG A 32 2.48 8.72 -2.49
C ARG A 32 3.27 9.61 -3.45
N PRO A 33 4.47 10.08 -3.06
CA PRO A 33 5.30 10.88 -3.95
C PRO A 33 5.83 10.04 -5.13
N PRO A 34 5.74 10.55 -6.38
CA PRO A 34 6.46 9.99 -7.50
C PRO A 34 7.94 9.79 -7.15
N GLN A 35 8.47 8.59 -7.43
CA GLN A 35 9.87 8.21 -7.16
C GLN A 35 10.31 8.31 -5.68
N GLY A 36 9.39 8.50 -4.73
CA GLY A 36 9.75 8.73 -3.33
C GLY A 36 10.27 10.15 -3.08
N ASP A 37 10.25 11.01 -4.11
CA ASP A 37 10.85 12.34 -4.10
C ASP A 37 9.98 13.32 -3.30
N VAL A 38 10.34 13.51 -2.03
CA VAL A 38 9.63 14.39 -1.10
C VAL A 38 10.60 14.97 -0.06
N ASP A 39 10.53 16.29 0.15
CA ASP A 39 11.27 17.02 1.20
C ASP A 39 10.29 17.58 2.25
N ASP A 40 10.81 18.30 3.26
CA ASP A 40 9.97 18.95 4.28
C ASP A 40 8.99 19.97 3.67
N ARG A 41 9.38 20.65 2.58
CA ARG A 41 8.55 21.64 1.90
C ARG A 41 7.32 20.98 1.27
N ILE A 42 7.51 19.93 0.47
CA ILE A 42 6.41 19.19 -0.15
C ILE A 42 5.55 18.49 0.89
N ARG A 43 6.16 17.89 1.94
CA ARG A 43 5.39 17.32 3.08
C ARG A 43 4.53 18.36 3.77
N SER A 44 5.05 19.57 3.99
CA SER A 44 4.30 20.68 4.60
C SER A 44 3.14 21.14 3.73
N ILE A 45 3.34 21.25 2.41
CA ILE A 45 2.26 21.61 1.46
C ILE A 45 1.16 20.55 1.49
N ALA A 46 1.51 19.27 1.35
CA ALA A 46 0.55 18.17 1.38
C ALA A 46 -0.22 18.13 2.70
N TRP A 47 0.48 18.32 3.83
CA TRP A 47 -0.13 18.38 5.15
C TRP A 47 -1.13 19.54 5.30
N GLN A 48 -0.81 20.73 4.78
CA GLN A 48 -1.74 21.88 4.78
C GLN A 48 -2.98 21.64 3.91
N MET A 49 -2.86 20.82 2.87
CA MET A 49 -4.00 20.32 2.08
C MET A 49 -4.71 19.12 2.76
N GLY A 50 -4.28 18.76 3.97
CA GLY A 50 -4.81 17.68 4.79
C GLY A 50 -4.56 16.27 4.23
N MET A 51 -3.45 16.13 3.51
CA MET A 51 -2.98 14.87 2.95
C MET A 51 -1.78 14.33 3.75
N ARG A 52 -1.74 13.02 3.97
CA ARG A 52 -0.63 12.29 4.57
C ARG A 52 0.24 11.67 3.50
N THR A 53 1.54 11.94 3.57
CA THR A 53 2.54 11.30 2.71
C THR A 53 2.76 9.85 3.16
N VAL A 54 2.61 8.91 2.23
CA VAL A 54 2.86 7.48 2.43
C VAL A 54 4.07 7.07 1.60
N LEU A 55 5.02 6.40 2.25
CA LEU A 55 6.21 5.81 1.64
C LEU A 55 6.22 4.29 1.87
N TRP A 56 7.15 3.63 1.22
CA TRP A 56 7.39 2.19 1.31
C TRP A 56 8.76 1.92 1.93
N ASP A 57 8.95 0.72 2.45
CA ASP A 57 10.23 0.24 2.96
C ASP A 57 10.75 -1.01 2.24
N LEU A 58 9.90 -1.67 1.44
CA LEU A 58 10.27 -2.74 0.51
C LEU A 58 9.92 -2.34 -0.93
N ASP A 59 10.74 -2.73 -1.89
CA ASP A 59 10.56 -2.41 -3.30
C ASP A 59 10.74 -3.67 -4.14
N THR A 60 9.72 -4.01 -4.95
CA THR A 60 9.77 -5.17 -5.86
C THR A 60 10.66 -4.93 -7.06
N ASN A 61 10.89 -3.65 -7.45
CA ASN A 61 11.45 -3.24 -8.74
C ASN A 61 10.73 -3.88 -9.94
N ASP A 62 9.46 -4.24 -9.78
CA ASP A 62 8.63 -4.90 -10.79
C ASP A 62 8.52 -4.08 -12.09
N TRP A 63 8.53 -2.75 -12.01
CA TRP A 63 8.48 -1.83 -13.15
C TRP A 63 9.62 -2.05 -14.16
N ASP A 64 10.78 -2.56 -13.72
CA ASP A 64 11.91 -2.84 -14.60
C ASP A 64 11.78 -4.24 -15.27
N MET A 65 10.69 -4.99 -15.09
CA MET A 65 10.54 -6.28 -15.78
C MET A 65 10.26 -6.15 -17.28
N PRO A 66 10.66 -7.13 -18.11
CA PRO A 66 10.36 -7.16 -19.55
C PRO A 66 8.86 -7.20 -19.85
N ALA A 67 8.33 -6.06 -20.32
CA ALA A 67 6.97 -5.87 -20.83
C ALA A 67 6.86 -4.52 -21.57
N PRO A 68 5.77 -4.23 -22.31
CA PRO A 68 5.54 -2.88 -22.82
C PRO A 68 5.58 -1.83 -21.71
N GLY A 69 6.45 -0.82 -21.87
CA GLY A 69 6.68 0.20 -20.85
C GLY A 69 7.51 -0.24 -19.65
N GLY A 70 8.02 -1.48 -19.63
CA GLY A 70 8.92 -2.00 -18.61
C GLY A 70 10.40 -1.91 -19.00
N GLY A 71 11.24 -2.74 -18.38
CA GLY A 71 12.69 -2.71 -18.55
C GLY A 71 13.33 -4.08 -18.75
N ASN A 72 14.47 -4.35 -18.10
CA ASN A 72 15.29 -5.54 -18.34
C ASN A 72 15.51 -6.47 -17.13
N LEU A 73 14.92 -6.15 -15.96
CA LEU A 73 15.01 -6.95 -14.75
C LEU A 73 14.36 -8.32 -14.94
N LYS A 74 15.13 -9.39 -14.75
CA LYS A 74 14.60 -10.75 -14.88
C LYS A 74 13.46 -10.97 -13.85
N PRO A 75 12.30 -11.51 -14.23
CA PRO A 75 11.21 -11.81 -13.28
C PRO A 75 11.64 -12.71 -12.11
N SER A 76 12.63 -13.60 -12.33
CA SER A 76 13.23 -14.43 -11.28
C SER A 76 13.93 -13.64 -10.18
N THR A 77 14.39 -12.42 -10.48
CA THR A 77 14.99 -11.52 -9.48
C THR A 77 13.90 -10.99 -8.54
N VAL A 78 12.77 -10.57 -9.11
CA VAL A 78 11.59 -10.11 -8.35
C VAL A 78 11.03 -11.26 -7.50
N ASP A 79 10.94 -12.47 -8.04
CA ASP A 79 10.64 -13.69 -7.26
C ASP A 79 11.59 -13.87 -6.07
N GLY A 80 12.87 -13.54 -6.25
CA GLY A 80 13.88 -13.61 -5.19
C GLY A 80 13.60 -12.64 -4.04
N TYR A 81 13.05 -11.45 -4.32
CA TYR A 81 12.67 -10.48 -3.30
C TYR A 81 11.53 -10.98 -2.42
N PHE A 82 10.42 -11.44 -3.02
CA PHE A 82 9.30 -12.01 -2.26
C PHE A 82 9.73 -13.21 -1.40
N LYS A 83 10.50 -14.15 -1.97
CA LYS A 83 11.05 -15.30 -1.23
C LYS A 83 11.88 -14.86 -0.04
N LYS A 84 12.72 -13.84 -0.24
CA LYS A 84 13.59 -13.30 0.82
C LYS A 84 12.76 -12.66 1.94
N TRP A 85 11.72 -11.89 1.62
CA TRP A 85 10.85 -11.28 2.62
C TRP A 85 10.13 -12.33 3.46
N ILE A 86 9.51 -13.32 2.80
CA ILE A 86 8.87 -14.46 3.48
C ILE A 86 9.86 -15.20 4.39
N SER A 87 11.05 -15.54 3.87
CA SER A 87 12.06 -16.27 4.63
C SER A 87 12.60 -15.48 5.81
N ASN A 88 12.83 -14.17 5.65
CA ASN A 88 13.27 -13.30 6.75
C ASN A 88 12.22 -13.25 7.87
N TYR A 89 10.94 -13.15 7.52
CA TYR A 89 9.87 -13.13 8.52
C TYR A 89 9.73 -14.49 9.24
N GLN A 90 9.67 -15.59 8.48
CA GLN A 90 9.55 -16.94 9.05
C GLN A 90 10.73 -17.33 9.95
N SER A 91 11.93 -16.83 9.66
CA SER A 91 13.13 -17.05 10.50
C SER A 91 13.20 -16.13 11.71
N GLY A 92 12.25 -15.20 11.88
CA GLY A 92 12.27 -14.19 12.95
C GLY A 92 13.33 -13.11 12.77
N LYS A 93 13.99 -13.05 11.61
CA LYS A 93 14.97 -12.00 11.28
C LYS A 93 14.29 -10.67 10.99
N ASP A 94 13.08 -10.72 10.46
CA ASP A 94 12.18 -9.58 10.34
C ASP A 94 10.92 -9.83 11.15
N THR A 95 10.49 -8.85 11.93
CA THR A 95 9.35 -8.98 12.85
C THR A 95 8.39 -7.80 12.76
N LYS A 96 8.72 -6.77 11.97
CA LYS A 96 7.88 -5.59 11.79
C LYS A 96 6.95 -5.77 10.58
N GLY A 97 5.95 -4.90 10.49
CA GLY A 97 5.17 -4.77 9.28
C GLY A 97 5.88 -3.97 8.18
N HIS A 98 5.42 -4.12 6.95
CA HIS A 98 6.02 -3.50 5.77
C HIS A 98 4.98 -2.86 4.85
N ILE A 99 5.41 -1.82 4.14
CA ILE A 99 4.73 -1.28 2.96
C ILE A 99 5.60 -1.57 1.75
N VAL A 100 5.07 -2.32 0.80
CA VAL A 100 5.77 -2.74 -0.41
C VAL A 100 5.39 -1.80 -1.56
N LEU A 101 6.38 -1.39 -2.37
CA LEU A 101 6.14 -0.72 -3.64
C LEU A 101 5.94 -1.76 -4.75
N GLU A 102 4.79 -1.65 -5.41
CA GLU A 102 4.43 -2.36 -6.64
C GLU A 102 3.87 -1.36 -7.67
N HIS A 103 3.72 -1.80 -8.92
CA HIS A 103 3.16 -0.99 -10.00
C HIS A 103 2.09 -1.76 -10.77
N GLU A 104 0.94 -1.13 -11.04
CA GLU A 104 -0.04 -1.64 -12.00
C GLU A 104 0.25 -1.08 -13.41
N LEU A 105 1.51 -1.19 -13.86
CA LEU A 105 2.00 -0.56 -15.09
C LEU A 105 1.63 -1.35 -16.35
N ASN A 106 1.75 -2.67 -16.29
CA ASN A 106 1.52 -3.57 -17.42
C ASN A 106 1.19 -4.99 -16.93
N HIS A 107 0.92 -5.89 -17.86
CA HIS A 107 0.57 -7.28 -17.53
C HIS A 107 1.65 -8.01 -16.72
N ALA A 108 2.94 -7.70 -16.88
CA ALA A 108 3.99 -8.42 -16.17
C ALA A 108 4.02 -8.04 -14.68
N THR A 109 3.78 -6.77 -14.36
CA THR A 109 3.75 -6.30 -12.96
C THR A 109 2.51 -6.83 -12.23
N VAL A 110 1.33 -6.74 -12.86
CA VAL A 110 0.08 -7.30 -12.30
C VAL A 110 0.17 -8.81 -12.10
N ASN A 111 0.65 -9.56 -13.10
CA ASN A 111 0.80 -11.01 -13.00
C ASN A 111 1.79 -11.42 -11.89
N MET A 112 2.78 -10.58 -11.59
CA MET A 112 3.73 -10.83 -10.51
C MET A 112 3.05 -10.71 -9.15
N THR A 113 2.25 -9.66 -8.93
CA THR A 113 1.42 -9.50 -7.73
C THR A 113 0.42 -10.65 -7.59
N GLU A 114 -0.30 -11.01 -8.66
CA GLU A 114 -1.25 -12.13 -8.65
C GLU A 114 -0.60 -13.47 -8.26
N LYS A 115 0.63 -13.71 -8.74
CA LYS A 115 1.40 -14.90 -8.40
C LYS A 115 1.79 -14.96 -6.92
N TRP A 116 2.22 -13.84 -6.34
CA TRP A 116 2.78 -13.80 -4.98
C TRP A 116 1.77 -13.51 -3.89
N MET A 117 0.66 -12.84 -4.20
CA MET A 117 -0.38 -12.49 -3.24
C MET A 117 -0.85 -13.70 -2.39
N PRO A 118 -1.17 -14.88 -2.97
CA PRO A 118 -1.61 -16.03 -2.17
C PRO A 118 -0.51 -16.58 -1.25
N GLU A 119 0.76 -16.47 -1.61
CA GLU A 119 1.87 -16.94 -0.77
C GLU A 119 2.17 -15.95 0.36
N ILE A 120 2.08 -14.66 0.08
CA ILE A 120 2.23 -13.61 1.09
C ILE A 120 1.10 -13.68 2.13
N GLN A 121 -0.15 -13.91 1.70
CA GLN A 121 -1.30 -14.06 2.60
C GLN A 121 -1.20 -15.26 3.56
N LYS A 122 -0.39 -16.29 3.25
CA LYS A 122 -0.15 -17.42 4.18
C LYS A 122 0.78 -17.05 5.34
N VAL A 123 1.57 -15.99 5.17
CA VAL A 123 2.69 -15.65 6.06
C VAL A 123 2.43 -14.35 6.80
N PHE A 124 1.81 -13.39 6.13
CA PHE A 124 1.54 -12.05 6.64
C PHE A 124 0.04 -11.76 6.64
N ASN A 125 -0.37 -10.84 7.51
CA ASN A 125 -1.70 -10.24 7.43
C ASN A 125 -1.67 -9.12 6.39
N VAL A 126 -2.15 -9.40 5.17
CA VAL A 126 -2.16 -8.41 4.09
C VAL A 126 -3.21 -7.35 4.39
N LEU A 127 -2.84 -6.07 4.40
CA LEU A 127 -3.77 -4.98 4.67
C LEU A 127 -3.74 -3.96 3.53
N PRO A 128 -4.84 -3.23 3.30
CA PRO A 128 -4.82 -2.03 2.47
C PRO A 128 -3.80 -1.01 3.00
N ALA A 129 -3.12 -0.29 2.12
CA ALA A 129 -2.09 0.71 2.49
C ALA A 129 -2.54 1.75 3.51
N LEU A 130 -3.83 2.07 3.46
CA LEU A 130 -4.48 3.03 4.34
C LEU A 130 -4.69 2.47 5.76
N ALA A 131 -4.91 1.16 5.88
CA ALA A 131 -5.05 0.48 7.17
C ALA A 131 -3.70 0.31 7.90
N CYS A 132 -2.59 0.16 7.17
CA CYS A 132 -1.25 0.04 7.78
C CYS A 132 -0.63 1.37 8.23
N ASN A 133 -1.27 2.50 7.94
CA ASN A 133 -0.82 3.82 8.37
C ASN A 133 -1.73 4.44 9.45
N ASP A 134 -2.48 3.64 10.20
CA ASP A 134 -3.43 4.11 11.23
C ASP A 134 -4.50 5.08 10.69
N VAL A 135 -4.77 5.05 9.38
CA VAL A 135 -5.77 5.94 8.76
C VAL A 135 -7.11 5.23 8.69
N ALA A 136 -7.84 5.24 9.82
CA ALA A 136 -9.17 4.64 9.91
C ALA A 136 -10.23 5.34 9.03
N LYS A 137 -10.01 6.61 8.68
CA LYS A 137 -10.86 7.41 7.78
C LYS A 137 -10.03 7.96 6.63
N PRO A 138 -9.74 7.15 5.60
CA PRO A 138 -8.83 7.55 4.52
C PRO A 138 -9.42 8.56 3.53
N TYR A 139 -10.68 8.95 3.72
CA TYR A 139 -11.37 9.94 2.90
C TYR A 139 -11.94 11.07 3.76
N TRP A 140 -12.24 12.20 3.12
CA TRP A 140 -12.87 13.35 3.77
C TRP A 140 -14.35 13.13 4.05
N GLU A 141 -15.00 12.35 3.20
CA GLU A 141 -16.40 11.97 3.32
C GLU A 141 -16.60 11.02 4.51
N GLU A 142 -17.57 11.32 5.38
CA GLU A 142 -17.81 10.55 6.61
C GLU A 142 -18.75 9.38 6.41
N ASN A 143 -19.52 9.38 5.33
CA ASN A 143 -20.47 8.33 4.97
C ASN A 143 -19.81 7.14 4.27
N TRP A 144 -18.48 7.12 4.18
CA TRP A 144 -17.75 6.04 3.54
C TRP A 144 -16.71 5.43 4.48
N VAL A 145 -16.77 4.10 4.62
CA VAL A 145 -15.87 3.30 5.46
C VAL A 145 -15.16 2.32 4.55
N TYR A 146 -13.83 2.41 4.52
CA TYR A 146 -12.99 1.46 3.78
C TYR A 146 -13.08 0.08 4.48
N PRO A 147 -13.23 -1.03 3.74
CA PRO A 147 -13.20 -2.36 4.36
C PRO A 147 -11.79 -2.65 4.87
N THR A 148 -11.57 -2.54 6.18
CA THR A 148 -10.26 -2.77 6.82
C THR A 148 -9.98 -4.24 7.12
N ASN A 149 -10.94 -5.13 6.89
CA ASN A 149 -10.81 -6.56 7.16
C ASN A 149 -10.61 -7.30 5.83
N ASN A 150 -9.58 -8.14 5.75
CA ASN A 150 -9.55 -9.24 4.78
C ASN A 150 -10.76 -10.13 5.06
N ILE A 151 -11.81 -10.01 4.25
CA ILE A 151 -12.89 -10.99 4.28
C ILE A 151 -12.71 -11.90 3.05
N PRO A 152 -12.11 -13.09 3.20
CA PRO A 152 -12.55 -14.23 2.42
C PRO A 152 -14.03 -14.41 2.72
N ALA A 153 -14.87 -14.35 1.68
CA ALA A 153 -16.31 -14.51 1.79
C ALA A 153 -16.69 -15.92 2.28
N ASN A 154 -16.63 -16.15 3.60
CA ASN A 154 -17.39 -17.19 4.27
C ASN A 154 -17.32 -17.04 5.78
N THR A 155 -18.34 -16.44 6.40
CA THR A 155 -18.88 -16.91 7.69
C THR A 155 -20.14 -16.13 7.99
N SER A 156 -21.26 -16.84 7.93
CA SER A 156 -22.56 -16.39 8.37
C SER A 156 -22.54 -16.00 9.85
N SER A 157 -23.20 -14.89 10.14
CA SER A 157 -23.43 -14.33 11.47
C SER A 157 -24.19 -15.28 12.39
N SER A 158 -23.63 -15.59 13.57
CA SER A 158 -24.44 -15.76 14.79
C SER A 158 -23.63 -15.47 16.07
N THR A 159 -24.07 -14.40 16.73
CA THR A 159 -24.13 -14.10 18.18
C THR A 159 -23.22 -14.79 19.21
N SER A 160 -22.59 -13.90 20.00
CA SER A 160 -22.43 -13.93 21.48
C SER A 160 -21.44 -14.91 22.10
N GLY A 161 -20.38 -14.35 22.70
CA GLY A 161 -19.55 -15.04 23.69
C GLY A 161 -18.24 -14.32 23.95
N VAL A 162 -18.10 -13.70 25.11
CA VAL A 162 -16.82 -13.17 25.62
C VAL A 162 -15.85 -14.33 25.77
N ALA A 163 -14.75 -14.32 25.02
CA ALA A 163 -13.67 -15.27 25.17
C ALA A 163 -12.31 -14.55 25.23
N HIS A 164 -11.58 -14.86 26.29
CA HIS A 164 -10.22 -14.45 26.60
C HIS A 164 -9.29 -14.72 25.39
N VAL A 165 -8.66 -13.68 24.84
CA VAL A 165 -7.67 -13.86 23.76
C VAL A 165 -6.34 -14.25 24.38
N ASN A 166 -5.98 -15.51 24.18
CA ASN A 166 -4.65 -16.04 24.44
C ASN A 166 -3.68 -15.42 23.43
N SER A 167 -2.50 -15.00 23.86
CA SER A 167 -1.48 -14.36 23.02
C SER A 167 -0.98 -15.33 21.94
N SER A 168 -1.57 -15.25 20.74
CA SER A 168 -0.99 -15.80 19.52
C SER A 168 0.19 -14.93 19.10
N SER A 169 1.32 -15.55 18.72
CA SER A 169 2.40 -14.89 17.98
C SER A 169 1.81 -13.95 16.93
N ALA A 170 1.99 -12.63 17.11
CA ALA A 170 1.36 -11.65 16.24
C ALA A 170 1.90 -11.79 14.82
N THR A 171 1.04 -12.17 13.88
CA THR A 171 1.34 -12.13 12.45
C THR A 171 1.64 -10.68 12.07
N ALA A 172 2.77 -10.41 11.41
CA ALA A 172 3.09 -9.05 10.97
C ALA A 172 2.18 -8.63 9.82
N ASN A 173 1.86 -7.34 9.78
CA ASN A 173 1.07 -6.76 8.70
C ASN A 173 1.97 -6.48 7.48
N ILE A 174 1.50 -6.77 6.29
CA ILE A 174 2.15 -6.32 5.05
C ILE A 174 1.12 -5.60 4.19
N VAL A 175 1.55 -4.54 3.53
CA VAL A 175 0.77 -3.85 2.50
C VAL A 175 1.44 -4.09 1.17
N LEU A 176 0.65 -4.53 0.20
CA LEU A 176 1.00 -4.54 -1.22
C LEU A 176 0.24 -3.40 -1.92
#